data_AF-M4VF50-F1
#
_entry.id   AF-M4VF50-F1
#
_cell.length_a   1.000
_cell.length_b   1.000
_cell.length_c   1.000
_cell.angle_alpha   90.00
_cell.angle_beta   90.00
_cell.angle_gamma   90.00
#
_symmetry.space_group_name_H-M   'P 1'
#
loop_
_entity.id
_entity.type
_entity.pdbx_description
1 polymer ?
#
loop_
_entity_poly.entity_id
_entity_poly.type
_entity_poly.pdbx_seq_one_letter_code
_entity_poly.pdbx_strand_id
1 'polypeptide(L)'
;MARNETIDLKGLYKKKRKKLPRLKVAEAIEKSGLTYMEIAEQLGMNYYNNITKWKTADNINFKTLAALALVLNCRIRDLYEE
;
A
#
# COMPACT_ATOMS: atom_id res chain seq x y z
N MET A 1 1.12 -41.00 28.28
CA MET A 1 -0.02 -40.53 27.47
C MET A 1 0.39 -39.21 26.82
N ALA A 2 0.75 -39.24 25.53
CA ALA A 2 1.11 -38.02 24.81
C ALA A 2 -0.16 -37.21 24.54
N ARG A 3 -0.21 -35.96 25.02
CA ARG A 3 -1.31 -35.04 24.71
C ARG A 3 -1.21 -34.74 23.22
N ASN A 4 -2.19 -35.18 22.43
CA ASN A 4 -2.37 -34.70 21.07
C ASN A 4 -2.77 -33.23 21.16
N GLU A 5 -1.77 -32.35 21.20
CA GLU A 5 -1.97 -30.92 21.06
C GLU A 5 -2.42 -30.67 19.63
N THR A 6 -3.72 -30.48 19.44
CA THR A 6 -4.30 -30.10 18.16
C THR A 6 -3.74 -28.72 17.80
N ILE A 7 -2.75 -28.69 16.91
CA ILE A 7 -2.14 -27.45 16.45
C ILE A 7 -3.21 -26.66 15.69
N ASP A 8 -3.66 -25.52 16.24
CA ASP A 8 -4.56 -24.60 15.55
C ASP A 8 -3.82 -23.89 14.41
N LEU A 9 -3.79 -24.54 13.25
CA LEU A 9 -3.21 -24.01 12.01
C LEU A 9 -3.81 -22.66 11.62
N LYS A 10 -5.09 -22.40 11.92
CA LYS A 10 -5.78 -21.15 11.57
C LYS A 10 -5.33 -20.01 12.49
N GLY A 11 -5.18 -20.26 13.78
CA GLY A 11 -4.59 -19.34 14.75
C GLY A 11 -3.13 -19.04 14.42
N LEU A 12 -2.34 -20.07 14.07
CA LEU A 12 -0.96 -19.92 13.62
C LEU A 12 -0.85 -19.09 12.33
N TYR A 13 -1.72 -19.33 11.36
CA TYR A 13 -1.75 -18.57 10.11
C TYR A 13 -2.08 -17.09 10.36
N LYS A 14 -3.08 -16.79 11.21
CA LYS A 14 -3.41 -15.42 11.62
C LYS A 14 -2.25 -14.74 12.36
N LYS A 15 -1.56 -15.46 13.24
CA LYS A 15 -0.42 -14.95 14.04
C LYS A 15 0.82 -14.72 13.19
N LYS A 16 1.05 -15.54 12.15
CA LYS A 16 2.15 -15.41 11.18
C LYS A 16 1.85 -14.45 10.04
N ARG A 17 0.58 -14.05 9.84
CA ARG A 17 0.22 -12.99 8.89
C ARG A 17 0.85 -11.70 9.41
N LYS A 18 2.06 -11.38 8.94
CA LYS A 18 2.68 -10.07 9.14
C LYS A 18 1.59 -9.04 8.82
N LYS A 19 1.25 -8.18 9.77
CA LYS A 19 0.45 -6.99 9.46
C LYS A 19 1.22 -6.29 8.35
N LEU A 20 0.67 -6.29 7.14
CA LEU A 20 1.28 -5.57 6.05
C LEU A 20 1.35 -4.11 6.52
N PRO A 21 2.51 -3.45 6.40
CA PRO A 21 2.61 -2.06 6.78
C PRO A 21 1.58 -1.29 5.96
N ARG A 22 0.80 -0.46 6.65
CA ARG A 22 -0.20 0.38 6.00
C ARG A 22 0.53 1.39 5.14
N LEU A 23 -0.13 1.81 4.07
CA LEU A 23 0.41 2.78 3.13
C LEU A 23 -0.28 4.12 3.36
N LYS A 24 0.49 5.21 3.36
CA LYS A 24 0.00 6.59 3.52
C LYS A 24 0.07 7.39 2.22
N VAL A 25 -0.27 6.73 1.10
CA VAL A 25 -0.20 7.33 -0.25
C VAL A 25 -1.07 8.58 -0.36
N ALA A 26 -2.31 8.53 0.12
CA ALA A 26 -3.23 9.67 0.05
C ALA A 26 -2.66 10.92 0.75
N GLU A 27 -2.06 10.77 1.94
CA GLU A 27 -1.42 11.86 2.67
C GLU A 27 -0.20 12.43 1.93
N ALA A 28 0.59 11.55 1.30
CA ALA A 28 1.74 11.97 0.51
C ALA A 28 1.32 12.77 -0.73
N ILE A 29 0.19 12.39 -1.36
CA ILE A 29 -0.42 13.12 -2.47
C ILE A 29 -0.94 14.49 -1.98
N GLU A 30 -1.63 14.53 -0.85
CA GLU A 30 -2.13 15.79 -0.28
C GLU A 30 -0.98 16.76 0.05
N LYS A 31 0.13 16.26 0.59
CA LYS A 31 1.33 17.06 0.89
C LYS A 31 2.07 17.57 -0.34
N SER A 32 1.99 16.86 -1.47
CA SER A 32 2.66 17.29 -2.70
C SER A 32 1.92 18.45 -3.40
N GLY A 33 0.65 18.67 -3.05
CA GLY A 33 -0.21 19.66 -3.71
C GLY A 33 -0.67 19.24 -5.11
N LEU A 34 -0.33 18.04 -5.57
CA LEU A 34 -0.76 17.50 -6.84
C LEU A 34 -2.17 16.91 -6.72
N THR A 35 -2.96 17.08 -7.77
CA THR A 35 -4.21 16.35 -7.94
C THR A 35 -3.94 14.91 -8.37
N TYR A 36 -4.87 14.02 -8.02
CA TYR A 36 -4.82 12.63 -8.48
C TYR A 36 -4.83 12.51 -10.01
N MET A 37 -5.40 13.49 -10.73
CA MET A 37 -5.44 13.49 -12.20
C MET A 37 -4.08 13.81 -12.79
N GLU A 38 -3.40 14.84 -12.27
CA GLU A 38 -2.02 15.18 -12.68
C GLU A 38 -1.06 14.02 -12.44
N ILE A 39 -1.21 13.31 -11.31
CA ILE A 39 -0.41 12.11 -11.02
C ILE A 39 -0.70 11.00 -12.06
N ALA A 40 -1.98 10.78 -12.39
CA ALA A 40 -2.35 9.77 -13.38
C ALA A 40 -1.80 10.09 -14.78
N GLU A 41 -1.85 11.36 -15.18
CA GLU A 41 -1.28 11.84 -16.45
C GLU A 41 0.24 11.65 -16.48
N GLN A 42 0.96 12.05 -15.43
CA GLN A 42 2.42 11.86 -15.34
C GLN A 42 2.82 10.39 -15.36
N LEU A 43 2.01 9.51 -14.77
CA LEU A 43 2.25 8.08 -14.75
C LEU A 43 1.78 7.34 -16.01
N GLY A 44 1.09 8.02 -16.94
CA GLY A 44 0.44 7.39 -18.09
C GLY A 44 -0.60 6.36 -17.67
N MET A 45 -1.23 6.53 -16.51
CA MET A 45 -2.21 5.61 -15.94
C MET A 45 -3.62 6.13 -16.12
N ASN A 46 -4.58 5.21 -16.27
CA ASN A 46 -5.99 5.59 -16.27
C ASN A 46 -6.40 6.06 -14.87
N TYR A 47 -6.79 7.33 -14.75
CA TYR A 47 -7.20 7.98 -13.51
C TYR A 47 -8.30 7.22 -12.76
N TYR A 48 -9.42 6.93 -13.42
CA TYR A 48 -10.61 6.33 -12.80
C TYR A 48 -10.35 4.94 -12.22
N ASN A 49 -9.45 4.17 -12.84
CA ASN A 49 -9.10 2.82 -12.39
C ASN A 49 -8.14 2.81 -11.18
N ASN A 50 -7.43 3.91 -10.92
CA ASN A 50 -6.37 3.96 -9.93
C ASN A 50 -6.68 4.88 -8.74
N ILE A 51 -7.56 5.87 -8.89
CA ILE A 51 -7.90 6.81 -7.82
C ILE A 51 -8.37 6.12 -6.55
N THR A 52 -9.26 5.13 -6.65
CA THR A 52 -9.78 4.41 -5.49
C THR A 52 -8.66 3.69 -4.76
N LYS A 53 -7.76 3.03 -5.50
CA LYS A 53 -6.60 2.32 -4.94
C LYS A 53 -5.64 3.26 -4.24
N TRP A 54 -5.41 4.45 -4.79
CA TRP A 54 -4.53 5.45 -4.17
C TRP A 54 -5.15 6.07 -2.91
N LYS A 55 -6.46 6.32 -2.93
CA LYS A 55 -7.21 6.85 -1.77
C LYS A 55 -7.30 5.84 -0.62
N THR A 56 -7.59 4.57 -0.93
CA THR A 56 -7.70 3.52 0.08
C THR A 56 -6.35 2.88 0.43
N ALA A 57 -5.31 3.22 -0.33
CA ALA A 57 -4.01 2.57 -0.31
C ALA A 57 -4.09 1.03 -0.41
N ASP A 58 -5.14 0.52 -1.06
CA ASP A 58 -5.46 -0.90 -1.15
C ASP A 58 -4.86 -1.53 -2.41
N ASN A 59 -4.28 -2.72 -2.24
CA ASN A 59 -3.72 -3.56 -3.32
C ASN A 59 -2.81 -2.80 -4.32
N ILE A 60 -2.08 -1.79 -3.85
CA ILE A 60 -1.06 -1.10 -4.66
C ILE A 60 0.15 -2.03 -4.79
N ASN A 61 0.49 -2.42 -6.02
CA ASN A 61 1.69 -3.21 -6.27
C ASN A 61 2.96 -2.34 -6.14
N PHE A 62 4.10 -2.99 -5.92
CA PHE A 62 5.37 -2.28 -5.70
C PHE A 62 5.79 -1.38 -6.87
N LYS A 63 5.50 -1.78 -8.13
CA LYS A 63 5.83 -0.97 -9.32
C LYS A 63 5.07 0.35 -9.31
N THR A 64 3.77 0.32 -9.00
CA THR A 64 2.94 1.52 -8.86
C THR A 64 3.39 2.35 -7.67
N LEU A 65 3.74 1.72 -6.54
CA LEU A 65 4.24 2.43 -5.37
C LEU A 65 5.57 3.17 -5.65
N ALA A 66 6.49 2.53 -6.36
CA ALA A 66 7.76 3.14 -6.77
C ALA A 66 7.53 4.32 -7.73
N ALA A 67 6.60 4.17 -8.67
CA ALA A 67 6.25 5.23 -9.61
C ALA A 67 5.62 6.44 -8.91
N LEU A 68 4.75 6.20 -7.92
CA LEU A 68 4.18 7.25 -7.07
C LEU A 68 5.28 7.96 -6.27
N ALA A 69 6.23 7.23 -5.68
CA ALA A 69 7.33 7.84 -4.95
C ALA A 69 8.18 8.78 -5.83
N LEU A 70 8.40 8.41 -7.10
CA LEU A 70 9.10 9.25 -8.08
C LEU A 70 8.32 10.54 -8.38
N VAL A 71 7.02 10.43 -8.68
CA VAL A 71 6.15 11.59 -8.97
C VAL A 71 6.04 12.53 -7.77
N LEU A 72 5.92 11.96 -6.57
CA LEU A 72 5.80 12.70 -5.32
C LEU A 72 7.15 13.20 -4.78
N ASN A 73 8.24 12.92 -5.50
CA ASN A 73 9.60 13.29 -5.14
C ASN A 73 9.97 12.88 -3.70
N CYS A 74 9.61 11.66 -3.30
CA CYS A 74 9.87 11.11 -1.96
C CYS A 74 10.50 9.71 -2.03
N ARG A 75 10.97 9.19 -0.90
CA ARG A 75 11.48 7.80 -0.86
C ARG A 75 10.30 6.85 -0.70
N ILE A 76 10.42 5.65 -1.27
CA ILE A 76 9.39 4.60 -1.14
C ILE A 76 9.09 4.28 0.34
N ARG A 77 10.09 4.34 1.22
CA ARG A 77 9.89 4.17 2.68
C ARG A 77 8.93 5.20 3.26
N ASP A 78 8.95 6.43 2.74
CA ASP A 78 8.13 7.54 3.23
C ASP A 78 6.63 7.32 2.91
N LEU A 79 6.28 6.33 2.09
CA LEU A 79 4.90 5.94 1.77
C LEU A 79 4.33 4.85 2.68
N TYR A 80 5.12 4.30 3.61
CA TYR A 80 4.65 3.36 4.63
C TYR A 80 4.33 4.11 5.94
N GLU A 81 3.27 3.68 6.64
CA GLU A 81 3.11 3.94 8.08
C GLU A 81 4.17 3.14 8.83
N GLU A 82 4.85 3.81 9.79
CA GLU A 82 5.87 3.20 10.66
C GLU A 82 5.26 2.18 11.64
#